data_AF-A0A8J2NYF8-F1
#
_entry.id   AF-A0A8J2NYF8-F1
#
_cell.length_a   1.000
_cell.length_b   1.000
_cell.length_c   1.000
_cell.angle_alpha   90.00
_cell.angle_beta   90.00
_cell.angle_gamma   90.00
#
_symmetry.space_group_name_H-M   'P 1'
#
loop_
_entity.id
_entity.type
_entity.pdbx_description
1 polymer ?
#
loop_
_entity_poly.entity_id
_entity_poly.type
_entity_poly.pdbx_seq_one_letter_code
_entity_poly.pdbx_strand_id
1 'polypeptide(L)'
;VAFLYDESVNSVEAKWFDFQNCSEGRPMADLAFLLMLNCDPEYSTMALNKSLELYHQTFMSLMREVKVDIDYSFETMKQEFRLCRLPSILHIISGSPMWSCGPNCNSVSRDRLRRAITQAYEIGELNIPVLC
;
A
#
# COMPACT_ATOMS: atom_id res chain seq x y z
N VAL A 1 -10.97 -1.92 5.17
CA VAL A 1 -10.86 -1.12 6.42
C VAL A 1 -12.20 -0.46 6.69
N ALA A 2 -12.68 -0.51 7.93
CA ALA A 2 -13.89 0.18 8.38
C ALA A 2 -13.47 1.34 9.27
N PHE A 3 -14.19 2.46 9.19
CA PHE A 3 -13.94 3.62 10.04
C PHE A 3 -15.06 3.75 11.07
N LEU A 4 -14.69 3.94 12.33
CA LEU A 4 -15.61 4.37 13.37
C LEU A 4 -15.69 5.90 13.33
N TYR A 5 -16.91 6.42 13.33
CA TYR A 5 -17.17 7.86 13.32
C TYR A 5 -17.74 8.31 14.66
N ASP A 6 -17.36 9.49 15.12
CA ASP A 6 -18.03 10.16 16.24
C ASP A 6 -19.39 10.74 15.81
N GLU A 7 -20.12 11.31 16.77
CA GLU A 7 -21.42 11.98 16.53
C GLU A 7 -21.31 13.18 15.57
N SER A 8 -20.10 13.73 15.38
CA SER A 8 -19.79 14.83 14.47
C SER A 8 -19.29 14.36 13.10
N VAL A 9 -19.34 13.05 12.81
CA VAL A 9 -18.91 12.43 11.55
C VAL A 9 -17.39 12.54 11.30
N ASN A 10 -16.58 12.74 12.34
CA ASN A 10 -15.13 12.62 12.25
C ASN A 10 -14.71 11.16 12.46
N SER A 11 -13.78 10.65 11.64
CA SER A 11 -13.24 9.31 11.83
C SER A 11 -12.33 9.29 13.06
N VAL A 12 -12.67 8.48 14.05
CA VAL A 12 -11.92 8.36 15.32
C VAL A 12 -11.11 7.07 15.42
N GLU A 13 -11.49 6.03 14.67
CA GLU A 13 -10.79 4.74 14.69
C GLU A 13 -10.88 4.07 13.31
N ALA A 14 -9.85 3.33 12.93
CA ALA A 14 -9.86 2.47 11.75
C ALA A 14 -9.69 1.01 12.17
N LYS A 15 -10.58 0.13 11.73
CA LYS A 15 -10.54 -1.31 11.99
C LYS A 15 -10.30 -2.09 10.71
N TRP A 16 -9.34 -3.01 10.78
CA TRP A 16 -9.08 -4.00 9.73
C TRP A 16 -9.97 -5.21 9.94
N PHE A 17 -10.53 -5.73 8.86
CA PHE A 17 -11.37 -6.94 8.80
C PHE A 17 -11.03 -7.68 7.50
N ASP A 18 -11.58 -8.90 7.31
CA ASP A 18 -11.30 -9.78 6.17
C ASP A 18 -9.85 -10.31 6.08
N PHE A 19 -9.42 -11.02 7.12
CA PHE A 19 -8.09 -11.65 7.21
C PHE A 19 -7.97 -13.01 6.49
N GLN A 20 -8.97 -13.43 5.69
CA GLN A 20 -8.98 -14.75 5.05
C GLN A 20 -7.81 -14.99 4.07
N ASN A 21 -7.20 -13.92 3.57
CA ASN A 21 -6.04 -13.97 2.66
C ASN A 21 -4.75 -13.51 3.34
N CYS A 22 -4.74 -13.33 4.67
CA CYS A 22 -3.51 -12.98 5.37
C CYS A 22 -2.55 -14.16 5.38
N SER A 23 -1.30 -13.87 5.03
CA SER A 23 -0.20 -14.84 5.06
C SER A 23 1.02 -14.20 5.71
N GLU A 24 1.93 -15.03 6.20
CA GLU A 24 3.25 -14.55 6.60
C GLU A 24 3.97 -13.95 5.38
N GLY A 25 4.50 -12.75 5.55
CA GLY A 25 5.05 -11.98 4.45
C GLY A 25 5.99 -10.89 4.94
N ARG A 26 6.57 -10.18 3.97
CA ARG A 26 7.36 -8.99 4.28
C ARG A 26 6.41 -7.88 4.72
N PRO A 27 6.64 -7.19 5.85
CA PRO A 27 5.78 -6.09 6.31
C PRO A 27 5.57 -5.01 5.24
N MET A 28 6.56 -4.81 4.38
CA MET A 28 6.50 -3.85 3.28
C MET A 28 5.65 -4.29 2.09
N ALA A 29 5.35 -5.58 1.94
CA ALA A 29 4.48 -6.06 0.87
C ALA A 29 3.04 -5.57 1.08
N ASP A 30 2.53 -5.70 2.31
CA ASP A 30 1.18 -5.24 2.67
C ASP A 30 1.07 -3.72 2.61
N LEU A 31 2.09 -3.00 3.12
CA LEU A 31 2.11 -1.54 3.07
C LEU A 31 2.19 -1.03 1.62
N ALA A 32 3.04 -1.63 0.79
CA ALA A 32 3.12 -1.29 -0.63
C ALA A 32 1.80 -1.56 -1.35
N PHE A 33 1.17 -2.70 -1.09
CA PHE A 33 -0.15 -3.02 -1.66
C PHE A 33 -1.21 -2.01 -1.22
N LEU A 34 -1.31 -1.71 0.07
CA LEU A 34 -2.27 -0.76 0.62
C LEU A 34 -2.14 0.61 -0.03
N LEU A 35 -0.91 1.15 -0.06
CA LEU A 35 -0.65 2.48 -0.60
C LEU A 35 -0.90 2.53 -2.11
N MET A 36 -0.48 1.51 -2.87
CA MET A 36 -0.70 1.48 -4.32
C MET A 36 -2.18 1.30 -4.70
N LEU A 37 -2.96 0.56 -3.90
CA LEU A 37 -4.37 0.32 -4.19
C LEU A 37 -5.27 1.51 -3.81
N ASN A 38 -4.97 2.18 -2.69
CA ASN A 38 -5.94 3.09 -2.06
C ASN A 38 -5.55 4.56 -2.09
N CYS A 39 -4.26 4.88 -2.25
CA CYS A 39 -3.80 6.25 -2.11
C CYS A 39 -3.78 6.99 -3.45
N ASP A 40 -4.08 8.28 -3.40
CA ASP A 40 -3.98 9.20 -4.54
C ASP A 40 -2.51 9.34 -4.98
N PRO A 41 -2.21 9.54 -6.29
CA PRO A 41 -0.89 9.93 -6.80
C PRO A 41 -0.11 10.99 -6.00
N GLU A 42 -0.75 11.87 -5.25
CA GLU A 42 -0.03 12.81 -4.36
C GLU A 42 0.60 12.11 -3.14
N TYR A 43 -0.03 11.05 -2.63
CA TYR A 43 0.47 10.27 -1.51
C TYR A 43 1.64 9.35 -1.90
N SER A 44 1.74 8.95 -3.17
CA SER A 44 2.87 8.18 -3.69
C SER A 44 4.15 9.01 -3.84
N THR A 45 4.09 10.34 -3.68
CA THR A 45 5.23 11.24 -3.91
C THR A 45 5.59 12.11 -2.70
N MET A 46 4.71 13.02 -2.24
CA MET A 46 5.05 13.96 -1.16
C MET A 46 4.81 13.41 0.25
N ALA A 47 3.79 12.58 0.44
CA ALA A 47 3.45 12.04 1.76
C ALA A 47 4.08 10.67 2.04
N LEU A 48 4.69 10.02 1.04
CA LEU A 48 5.19 8.65 1.15
C LEU A 48 6.21 8.49 2.28
N ASN A 49 7.24 9.35 2.33
CA ASN A 49 8.26 9.26 3.38
C ASN A 49 7.67 9.42 4.79
N LYS A 50 6.71 10.33 4.98
CA LYS A 50 6.05 10.50 6.29
C LYS A 50 5.25 9.26 6.68
N SER A 51 4.55 8.64 5.73
CA SER A 51 3.83 7.39 5.96
C SER A 51 4.79 6.25 6.31
N LEU A 52 5.93 6.15 5.62
CA LEU A 52 6.95 5.15 5.92
C LEU A 52 7.61 5.41 7.28
N GLU A 53 7.89 6.65 7.64
CA GLU A 53 8.44 7.03 8.95
C GLU A 53 7.48 6.65 10.07
N LEU A 54 6.20 7.00 9.94
CA LEU A 54 5.17 6.64 10.91
C LEU A 54 5.07 5.12 11.05
N TYR A 55 5.01 4.40 9.94
CA TYR A 55 4.94 2.94 9.95
C TYR A 55 6.18 2.31 10.60
N HIS A 56 7.38 2.82 10.30
CA HIS A 56 8.63 2.38 10.94
C HIS A 56 8.63 2.59 12.44
N GLN A 57 8.25 3.78 12.90
CA GLN A 57 8.20 4.11 14.31
C GLN A 57 7.21 3.21 15.05
N THR A 58 6.00 3.03 14.50
CA THR A 58 4.98 2.14 15.07
C THR A 58 5.46 0.70 15.11
N PHE A 59 6.03 0.19 14.01
CA PHE A 59 6.57 -1.17 13.92
C PHE A 59 7.67 -1.42 14.95
N MET A 60 8.67 -0.54 15.03
CA MET A 60 9.78 -0.68 15.98
C MET A 60 9.31 -0.54 17.43
N SER A 61 8.31 0.32 17.70
CA SER A 61 7.70 0.44 19.02
C SER A 61 7.01 -0.86 19.43
N LEU A 62 6.22 -1.45 18.53
CA LEU A 62 5.54 -2.73 18.77
C LEU A 62 6.55 -3.85 19.02
N MET A 63 7.61 -3.96 18.21
CA MET A 63 8.63 -5.00 18.38
C MET A 63 9.33 -4.90 19.74
N ARG A 64 9.61 -3.69 20.21
CA ARG A 64 10.12 -3.46 21.58
C ARG A 64 9.13 -3.89 22.66
N GLU A 65 7.85 -3.56 22.50
CA GLU A 65 6.79 -3.92 23.45
C GLU A 65 6.63 -5.43 23.59
N VAL A 66 6.70 -6.16 22.48
CA VAL A 66 6.66 -7.64 22.47
C VAL A 66 8.01 -8.29 22.76
N LYS A 67 9.03 -7.50 23.15
CA LYS A 67 10.39 -7.95 23.52
C LYS A 67 11.11 -8.72 22.40
N VAL A 68 10.85 -8.35 21.15
CA VAL A 68 11.58 -8.84 19.98
C VAL A 68 12.71 -7.85 19.68
N ASP A 69 13.95 -8.31 19.81
CA ASP A 69 15.12 -7.55 19.40
C ASP A 69 15.32 -7.71 17.89
N ILE A 70 15.15 -6.62 17.16
CA ILE A 70 15.26 -6.59 15.71
C ILE A 70 16.09 -5.37 15.30
N ASP A 71 17.13 -5.61 14.50
CA ASP A 71 17.88 -4.55 13.84
C ASP A 71 17.25 -4.28 12.47
N TYR A 72 16.24 -3.40 12.46
CA TYR A 72 15.52 -3.04 11.24
C TYR A 72 15.50 -1.52 11.06
N SER A 73 16.47 -1.03 10.29
CA SER A 73 16.64 0.40 10.04
C SER A 73 15.55 0.97 9.12
N PHE A 74 15.33 2.28 9.21
CA PHE A 74 14.42 2.98 8.30
C PHE A 74 14.87 2.90 6.83
N GLU A 75 16.19 2.89 6.57
CA GLU A 75 16.72 2.70 5.21
C GLU A 75 16.43 1.30 4.67
N THR A 76 16.56 0.27 5.51
CA THR A 76 16.18 -1.11 5.15
C THR A 76 14.71 -1.17 4.76
N MET A 77 13.84 -0.57 5.57
CA MET A 77 12.40 -0.50 5.29
C MET A 77 12.10 0.20 3.96
N LYS A 78 12.73 1.36 3.69
CA LYS A 78 12.54 2.06 2.40
C LYS A 78 12.99 1.23 1.21
N GLN A 79 14.11 0.51 1.34
CA GLN A 79 14.59 -0.34 0.27
C GLN A 79 13.64 -1.52 0.02
N GLU A 80 13.13 -2.15 1.08
CA GLU A 80 12.13 -3.21 0.96
C GLU A 80 10.82 -2.71 0.34
N PHE A 81 10.35 -1.53 0.74
CA PHE A 81 9.18 -0.90 0.13
C PHE A 81 9.34 -0.74 -1.39
N ARG A 82 10.50 -0.23 -1.84
CA ARG A 82 10.82 -0.11 -3.28
C ARG A 82 10.76 -1.45 -4.00
N LEU A 83 11.30 -2.50 -3.39
CA LEU A 83 11.28 -3.86 -3.95
C LEU A 83 9.87 -4.45 -4.01
N CYS A 84 9.02 -4.14 -3.04
CA CYS A 84 7.65 -4.64 -2.97
C CYS A 84 6.67 -3.88 -3.87
N ARG A 85 6.97 -2.62 -4.22
CA ARG A 85 6.05 -1.76 -4.98
C ARG A 85 5.66 -2.33 -6.33
N LEU A 86 6.62 -2.76 -7.15
CA LEU A 86 6.32 -3.32 -8.46
C LEU A 86 5.48 -4.61 -8.37
N PRO A 87 5.85 -5.62 -7.55
CA PRO A 87 5.00 -6.77 -7.27
C PRO A 87 3.58 -6.39 -6.82
N SER A 88 3.42 -5.38 -5.96
CA SER A 88 2.11 -4.89 -5.53
C SER A 88 1.29 -4.33 -6.69
N ILE A 89 1.89 -3.52 -7.56
CA ILE A 89 1.23 -3.01 -8.78
C ILE A 89 0.80 -4.17 -9.67
N LEU A 90 1.69 -5.14 -9.92
CA LEU A 90 1.37 -6.30 -10.74
C LEU A 90 0.26 -7.16 -10.13
N HIS A 91 0.25 -7.33 -8.80
CA HIS A 91 -0.82 -8.03 -8.09
C HIS A 91 -2.16 -7.30 -8.22
N ILE A 92 -2.15 -5.96 -8.09
CA ILE A 92 -3.37 -5.16 -8.28
C ILE A 92 -3.86 -5.31 -9.72
N ILE A 93 -2.97 -5.28 -10.73
CA ILE A 93 -3.32 -5.44 -12.15
C ILE A 93 -3.84 -6.85 -12.43
N SER A 94 -3.18 -7.90 -11.95
CA SER A 94 -3.59 -9.29 -12.20
C SER A 94 -4.85 -9.67 -11.44
N GLY A 95 -5.07 -9.08 -10.26
CA GLY A 95 -6.30 -9.16 -9.48
C GLY A 95 -7.39 -8.21 -9.98
N SER A 96 -7.04 -7.20 -10.79
CA SER A 96 -7.97 -6.18 -11.31
C SER A 96 -9.19 -6.76 -12.04
N PRO A 97 -9.17 -7.95 -12.69
CA PRO A 97 -10.40 -8.52 -13.24
C PRO A 97 -11.48 -8.78 -12.18
N MET A 98 -11.11 -9.10 -10.93
CA MET A 98 -12.06 -9.25 -9.82
C MET A 98 -12.51 -7.90 -9.21
N TRP A 99 -11.66 -6.86 -9.23
CA TRP A 99 -11.83 -5.63 -8.42
C TRP A 99 -12.09 -4.37 -9.27
N SER A 100 -11.66 -4.40 -10.53
CA SER A 100 -11.64 -3.31 -11.52
C SER A 100 -12.39 -3.64 -12.82
N CYS A 101 -12.61 -4.92 -13.14
CA CYS A 101 -13.37 -5.35 -14.34
C CYS A 101 -14.51 -6.32 -14.03
N GLY A 102 -14.76 -6.62 -12.76
CA GLY A 102 -15.87 -7.47 -12.32
C GLY A 102 -17.21 -6.75 -12.48
N PRO A 103 -18.34 -7.48 -12.47
CA PRO A 103 -19.68 -6.91 -12.64
C PRO A 103 -20.04 -5.82 -11.61
N ASN A 104 -19.31 -5.76 -10.48
CA ASN A 104 -19.52 -4.80 -9.39
C ASN A 104 -18.47 -3.67 -9.36
N CYS A 105 -17.62 -3.50 -10.37
CA CYS A 105 -16.63 -2.44 -10.36
C CYS A 105 -17.26 -1.05 -10.61
N ASN A 106 -16.92 -0.07 -9.77
CA ASN A 106 -17.26 1.34 -10.02
C ASN A 106 -16.18 2.06 -10.86
N SER A 107 -16.52 3.20 -11.47
CA SER A 107 -15.57 4.00 -12.28
C SER A 107 -14.36 4.49 -11.49
N VAL A 108 -14.54 4.75 -10.19
CA VAL A 108 -13.51 5.32 -9.30
C VAL A 108 -12.32 4.39 -9.13
N SER A 109 -12.54 3.09 -8.90
CA SER A 109 -11.46 2.11 -8.74
C SER A 109 -10.61 1.96 -10.00
N ARG A 110 -11.24 2.00 -11.18
CA ARG A 110 -10.53 1.96 -12.47
C ARG A 110 -9.66 3.20 -12.69
N ASP A 111 -10.20 4.38 -12.39
CA ASP A 111 -9.48 5.65 -12.56
C ASP A 111 -8.28 5.79 -11.60
N ARG A 112 -8.40 5.25 -10.38
CA ARG A 112 -7.28 5.18 -9.43
C ARG A 112 -6.16 4.28 -9.95
N LEU A 113 -6.50 3.06 -10.38
CA LEU A 113 -5.53 2.11 -10.94
C LEU A 113 -4.81 2.70 -12.16
N ARG A 114 -5.56 3.31 -13.09
CA ARG A 114 -4.99 3.93 -14.29
C ARG A 114 -3.97 5.01 -13.93
N ARG A 115 -4.31 5.91 -12.99
CA ARG A 115 -3.42 7.00 -12.56
C ARG A 115 -2.15 6.47 -11.88
N ALA A 116 -2.28 5.47 -11.00
CA ALA A 116 -1.13 4.87 -10.33
C ALA A 116 -0.14 4.25 -11.32
N ILE A 117 -0.64 3.54 -12.34
CA ILE A 117 0.20 2.94 -13.40
C ILE A 117 0.88 4.03 -14.24
N THR A 118 0.14 5.04 -14.69
CA THR A 118 0.68 6.15 -15.50
C THR A 118 1.78 6.89 -14.75
N GLN A 119 1.54 7.25 -13.49
CA GLN A 119 2.53 7.97 -12.69
C GLN A 119 3.79 7.12 -12.47
N ALA A 120 3.65 5.84 -12.12
CA ALA A 120 4.79 4.95 -11.93
C ALA A 120 5.64 4.80 -13.20
N TYR A 121 5.00 4.79 -14.38
CA TYR A 121 5.69 4.82 -15.66
C TYR A 121 6.43 6.15 -15.90
N GLU A 122 5.75 7.28 -15.68
CA GLU A 122 6.31 8.63 -15.90
C GLU A 122 7.55 8.92 -15.04
N ILE A 123 7.59 8.43 -13.80
CA ILE A 123 8.73 8.61 -12.89
C ILE A 123 9.82 7.53 -13.06
N GLY A 124 9.73 6.70 -14.11
CA GLY A 124 10.73 5.68 -14.44
C GLY A 124 10.76 4.49 -13.49
N GLU A 125 9.73 4.33 -12.66
CA GLU A 125 9.64 3.27 -11.65
C GLU A 125 8.95 2.01 -12.17
N LEU A 126 8.19 2.12 -13.25
CA LEU A 126 7.59 1.01 -13.99
C LEU A 126 8.25 0.90 -15.37
N ASN A 127 9.29 0.08 -15.49
CA ASN A 127 9.82 -0.33 -16.78
C ASN A 127 8.94 -1.44 -17.35
N ILE A 128 7.92 -1.07 -18.12
CA ILE A 128 7.20 -2.04 -18.95
C ILE A 128 8.15 -2.40 -20.10
N PRO A 129 8.67 -3.63 -20.20
CA PRO A 129 9.44 -4.01 -21.36
C PRO A 129 8.53 -3.82 -22.58
N VAL A 130 8.94 -2.94 -23.50
CA VAL A 130 8.32 -2.86 -24.81
C VAL A 130 8.57 -4.22 -25.45
N LEU A 131 7.52 -5.05 -25.51
CA LEU A 131 7.54 -6.26 -26.31
C LEU A 131 7.54 -5.80 -27.77
N CYS A 132 8.74 -5.55 -28.29
CA CYS A 132 9.01 -5.47 -29.72
C CYS A 132 8.90 -6.87 -30.33
#